data_AF-A0A9D1J442-F1
#
_entry.id   AF-A0A9D1J442-F1
#
_cell.length_a   1.000
_cell.length_b   1.000
_cell.length_c   1.000
_cell.angle_alpha   90.00
_cell.angle_beta   90.00
_cell.angle_gamma   90.00
#
_symmetry.space_group_name_H-M   'P 1'
#
loop_
_entity.id
_entity.type
_entity.pdbx_description
1 polymer ?
#
loop_
_entity_poly.entity_id
_entity_poly.type
_entity_poly.pdbx_seq_one_letter_code
_entity_poly.pdbx_strand_id
1 'polypeptide(L)' 'MAAVAKIAVEKTAFTFDKLFSYAVPDKFLPAVRRGVRVLVPFGRGNRLVQGMVFSVEAENAGHLKEVVSVLDPE' A
#
# COMPACT_ATOMS: atom_id res chain seq x y z
N MET A 1 13.60 3.06 -11.02
CA MET A 1 13.12 3.20 -9.63
C MET A 1 11.64 3.51 -9.69
N ALA A 2 10.85 2.82 -8.87
CA ALA A 2 9.40 2.99 -8.77
C ALA A 2 9.06 3.40 -7.35
N ALA A 3 7.94 4.09 -7.15
CA ALA A 3 7.48 4.42 -5.81
C ALA A 3 6.91 3.16 -5.14
N VAL A 4 7.42 2.85 -3.96
CA VAL A 4 6.99 1.73 -3.13
C VAL A 4 6.48 2.27 -1.80
N ALA A 5 5.23 1.97 -1.48
CA ALA A 5 4.59 2.37 -0.22
C ALA A 5 4.69 1.24 0.81
N LYS A 6 5.14 1.56 2.02
CA LYS A 6 5.05 0.67 3.18
C LYS A 6 3.70 0.90 3.86
N ILE A 7 2.85 -0.12 3.84
CA ILE A 7 1.44 -0.01 4.23
C ILE A 7 1.19 -0.94 5.43
N ALA A 8 0.63 -0.37 6.49
CA ALA A 8 0.04 -1.13 7.58
C ALA A 8 -1.35 -1.60 7.14
N VAL A 9 -1.56 -2.91 7.04
CA VAL A 9 -2.80 -3.48 6.50
C VAL A 9 -3.72 -3.91 7.65
N GLU A 10 -5.00 -3.58 7.56
CA GLU A 10 -5.99 -3.99 8.56
C GLU A 10 -6.32 -5.49 8.48
N LYS A 11 -6.85 -6.05 9.56
CA LYS A 11 -7.32 -7.44 9.66
C LYS A 11 -6.24 -8.52 9.51
N THR A 12 -4.98 -8.20 9.81
CA THR A 12 -3.93 -9.19 10.02
C THR A 12 -4.04 -9.78 11.42
N ALA A 13 -4.80 -10.85 11.58
CA ALA A 13 -5.10 -11.49 12.88
C ALA A 13 -3.87 -11.86 13.75
N PHE A 14 -2.65 -11.84 13.18
CA PHE A 14 -1.43 -12.32 13.82
C PHE A 14 -0.20 -11.40 13.65
N THR A 15 -0.30 -10.25 12.99
CA THR A 15 0.87 -9.40 12.69
C THR A 15 0.44 -7.94 12.52
N PHE A 16 0.12 -7.28 13.64
CA PHE A 16 -0.20 -5.86 13.66
C PHE A 16 1.05 -4.96 13.49
N ASP A 17 2.25 -5.49 13.75
CA ASP A 17 3.50 -4.73 13.66
C ASP A 17 4.25 -4.86 12.32
N LYS A 18 3.64 -5.49 11.30
CA LYS A 18 4.30 -5.67 10.01
C LYS A 18 3.78 -4.70 8.96
N LEU A 19 4.70 -3.90 8.42
CA LEU A 19 4.47 -3.12 7.20
C LEU A 19 4.66 -4.01 5.96
N PHE A 20 3.76 -3.87 5.00
CA PHE A 20 3.80 -4.56 3.72
C PHE A 20 4.15 -3.57 2.61
N SER A 21 5.11 -3.93 1.76
CA SER A 21 5.49 -3.10 0.62
C SER A 21 4.56 -3.32 -0.57
N TYR A 22 4.07 -2.24 -1.15
CA TYR A 22 3.25 -2.23 -2.36
C TYR A 22 3.80 -1.26 -3.37
N ALA A 23 3.72 -1.62 -4.65
CA ALA A 23 4.03 -0.69 -5.73
C ALA A 23 2.94 0.38 -5.84
N VAL A 24 3.34 1.61 -6.09
CA VAL A 24 2.45 2.75 -6.32
C VAL A 24 2.35 3.00 -7.81
N PRO A 25 1.18 2.76 -8.44
CA PRO A 25 0.95 3.11 -9.84
C PRO A 25 1.12 4.61 -10.10
N ASP A 26 1.59 4.97 -11.28
CA ASP A 26 1.88 6.37 -11.65
C ASP A 26 0.69 7.32 -11.44
N LYS A 27 -0.53 6.83 -11.73
CA LYS A 27 -1.80 7.55 -11.52
C LYS A 27 -2.07 7.95 -10.07
N PHE A 28 -1.46 7.26 -9.10
CA PHE A 28 -1.65 7.46 -7.68
C PHE A 28 -0.44 8.11 -7.00
N LEU A 29 0.66 8.36 -7.70
CA LEU A 29 1.83 9.07 -7.18
C LEU A 29 1.50 10.37 -6.44
N PRO A 30 0.61 11.26 -6.94
CA PRO A 30 0.33 12.51 -6.21
C PRO A 30 -0.49 12.30 -4.93
N ALA A 31 -1.25 11.21 -4.84
CA ALA A 31 -2.24 10.95 -3.79
C ALA A 31 -1.73 9.96 -2.72
N VAL A 32 -0.84 9.03 -3.05
CA VAL A 32 -0.28 8.06 -2.10
C VAL A 32 0.83 8.74 -1.31
N ARG A 33 0.49 9.18 -0.10
CA ARG A 33 1.38 9.85 0.85
C ARG A 33 1.26 9.25 2.23
N ARG A 34 2.26 9.47 3.08
CA ARG A 34 2.19 9.05 4.49
C ARG A 34 0.93 9.59 5.16
N GLY A 35 0.21 8.72 5.87
CA GLY A 35 -1.03 9.04 6.59
C GLY A 35 -2.31 8.80 5.79
N VAL A 36 -2.22 8.58 4.48
CA VAL A 36 -3.38 8.34 3.61
C VAL A 36 -3.84 6.89 3.72
N ARG A 37 -5.16 6.67 3.73
CA ARG A 37 -5.74 5.32 3.61
C ARG A 37 -5.83 4.89 2.16
N VAL A 38 -5.53 3.62 1.93
CA VAL A 38 -5.49 3.01 0.60
C VAL A 38 -6.16 1.63 0.61
N LEU A 39 -6.61 1.17 -0.55
CA LEU A 39 -7.04 -0.20 -0.77
C LEU A 39 -5.94 -1.00 -1.44
N VAL A 40 -5.63 -2.15 -0.85
CA VAL A 40 -4.61 -3.07 -1.35
C VAL A 40 -5.10 -4.51 -1.35
N PRO A 41 -4.64 -5.36 -2.29
CA PRO A 41 -4.91 -6.78 -2.26
C PRO A 41 -4.05 -7.47 -1.19
N PHE A 42 -4.69 -8.25 -0.33
CA PHE A 42 -4.00 -8.97 0.75
C PHE A 42 -4.32 -10.48 0.76
N GLY A 43 -3.33 -11.27 1.18
CA GLY A 43 -3.40 -12.73 1.26
C GLY A 43 -3.48 -13.45 -0.10
N ARG A 44 -3.84 -14.74 -0.04
CA ARG A 44 -3.93 -15.64 -1.21
C ARG A 44 -5.14 -15.37 -2.10
N GLY A 45 -6.25 -14.90 -1.53
CA GLY A 45 -7.48 -14.58 -2.28
C GLY A 45 -7.49 -13.19 -2.90
N ASN A 46 -6.39 -12.42 -2.80
CA ASN A 46 -6.33 -11.02 -3.22
C ASN A 46 -7.51 -10.18 -2.72
N ARG A 47 -7.95 -10.45 -1.48
CA ARG A 47 -9.05 -9.69 -0.89
C ARG A 47 -8.61 -8.25 -0.72
N LEU A 48 -9.43 -7.32 -1.21
CA LEU A 48 -9.19 -5.90 -0.98
C LEU A 48 -9.44 -5.57 0.49
N VAL A 49 -8.43 -4.96 1.10
CA VAL A 49 -8.45 -4.53 2.48
C VAL A 49 -7.93 -3.10 2.55
N GLN A 50 -8.35 -2.39 3.58
CA GLN A 50 -7.82 -1.06 3.87
C GLN A 50 -6.44 -1.20 4.51
N GLY A 51 -5.60 -0.22 4.20
CA GLY A 51 -4.33 -0.04 4.89
C GLY A 51 -3.98 1.43 4.96
N MET A 52 -3.04 1.75 5.83
CA MET A 52 -2.53 3.10 6.04
C MET A 52 -1.08 3.18 5.57
N VAL A 53 -0.78 4.19 4.75
CA VAL A 53 0.57 4.42 4.22
C VAL A 53 1.45 5.00 5.33
N PHE A 54 2.55 4.32 5.62
CA PHE A 54 3.51 4.72 6.65
C PHE A 54 4.74 5.44 6.07
N SER A 55 5.23 4.98 4.93
CA SER A 55 6.28 5.65 4.14
C SER A 55 6.12 5.36 2.66
N VAL A 56 6.69 6.21 1.82
CA VAL A 56 6.82 6.01 0.37
C VAL A 56 8.29 6.21 0.03
N GLU A 57 8.90 5.19 -0.56
CA GLU A 57 10.34 5.13 -0.85
C GLU A 57 10.54 4.82 -2.35
N ALA A 58 11.63 5.32 -2.93
CA ALA A 58 11.96 5.06 -4.33
C ALA A 58 12.83 3.80 -4.42
N GLU A 59 12.21 2.65 -4.71
CA GLU A 59 12.86 1.34 -4.72
C GLU A 59 12.53 0.55 -6.00
N ASN A 60 13.06 -0.67 -6.13
CA ASN A 60 12.65 -1.58 -7.21
C ASN A 60 11.31 -2.23 -6.84
N ALA A 61 10.23 -1.84 -7.54
CA ALA A 61 8.89 -2.38 -7.33
C ALA A 61 8.75 -3.88 -7.68
N GLY A 62 9.70 -4.47 -8.40
CA GLY A 62 9.80 -5.92 -8.64
C GLY A 62 8.45 -6.62 -8.90
N HIS A 63 8.16 -7.65 -8.10
CA HIS A 63 6.90 -8.40 -8.10
C HIS A 63 5.94 -7.98 -6.96
N LEU A 64 6.03 -6.72 -6.51
CA LEU A 64 5.11 -6.23 -5.48
C LEU A 64 3.70 -6.08 -6.06
N LYS A 65 2.70 -6.35 -5.23
CA LYS A 65 1.32 -6.03 -5.58
C LYS A 65 1.15 -4.51 -5.60
N GLU A 66 0.21 -4.02 -6.39
CA GLU A 66 -0.04 -2.59 -6.55
C GLU A 66 -1.13 -2.07 -5.60
N VAL A 67 -1.05 -0.77 -5.29
CA VAL A 67 -2.14 -0.02 -4.68
C VAL A 67 -3.31 0.08 -5.66
N VAL A 68 -4.50 -0.32 -5.22
CA VAL A 68 -5.71 -0.39 -6.07
C VAL A 68 -6.50 0.91 -6.04
N SER A 69 -6.55 1.58 -4.88
CA SER A 69 -7.24 2.86 -4.73
C SER A 69 -6.73 3.67 -3.54
N VAL A 70 -6.92 4.99 -3.61
CA VAL A 70 -6.70 5.94 -2.52
C VAL A 70 -8.05 6.34 -1.95
N LEU A 71 -8.22 6.25 -0.64
CA LEU A 71 -9.49 6.51 0.04
C LEU A 71 -9.59 7.91 0.64
N ASP A 72 -8.46 8.54 0.91
CA ASP A 72 -8.39 9.93 1.37
C ASP A 72 -7.68 10.77 0.30
N PRO A 73 -8.34 11.09 -0.83
CA PRO A 73 -7.85 12.11 -1.73
C PRO A 73 -7.99 13.47 -1.01
N GLU A 74 -6.87 14.13 -0.71
CA GLU A 74 -6.88 15.56 -0.39
C GLU A 74 -7.48 16.39 -1.53
#